data_AF-A0A0L8G042-F1
#
_entry.id   AF-A0A0L8G042-F1
#
_cell.length_a   1.000
_cell.length_b   1.000
_cell.length_c   1.000
_cell.angle_alpha   90.00
_cell.angle_beta   90.00
_cell.angle_gamma   90.00
#
_symmetry.space_group_name_H-M   'P 1'
#
loop_
_entity.id
_entity.type
_entity.pdbx_description
1 polymer ?
#
loop_
_entity_poly.entity_id
_entity_poly.type
_entity_poly.pdbx_seq_one_letter_code
_entity_poly.pdbx_strand_id
1 'polypeptide(L)'
;MLKSICTDITNLITSAVAVDHMLSLVDETQVTLDIRNNVIAKLPEPQKSQLKKLNSSLNSKNLEDFHESLNVICSPENLGILLRKPDRKKERQLLQEHRQTLIAELSAEDDPANALHLAVLILFQTFTNTFIHAPGRCVPRIIEFLEDYMVTSSWETLRQFQDLVIKDMKSHNEDEDEEITESNERAVLEELLPKLKDIAVATKPKEKQTKESSP
;
A
#
# COMPACT_ATOMS: atom_id res chain seq x y z
N MET A 1 -2.96 0.38 7.84
CA MET A 1 -3.99 1.26 7.23
C MET A 1 -4.41 2.37 8.17
N LEU A 2 -5.02 2.08 9.33
CA LEU A 2 -5.42 3.14 10.29
C LEU A 2 -4.26 4.05 10.70
N LYS A 3 -3.06 3.50 10.89
CA LYS A 3 -1.85 4.25 11.25
C LYS A 3 -1.07 4.81 10.06
N SER A 4 -1.43 4.45 8.83
CA SER A 4 -0.80 4.93 7.60
C SER A 4 -1.78 5.82 6.84
N ILE A 5 -2.37 5.32 5.76
CA ILE A 5 -3.25 6.07 4.84
C ILE A 5 -4.39 6.80 5.55
N CYS A 6 -5.02 6.19 6.56
CA CYS A 6 -6.11 6.85 7.28
C CYS A 6 -5.61 8.07 8.09
N THR A 7 -4.40 7.99 8.64
CA THR A 7 -3.71 9.13 9.26
C THR A 7 -3.46 10.21 8.23
N ASP A 8 -2.98 9.85 7.03
CA ASP A 8 -2.69 10.81 5.96
C ASP A 8 -3.96 11.53 5.48
N ILE A 9 -5.06 10.79 5.32
CA ILE A 9 -6.38 11.37 5.00
C ILE A 9 -6.83 12.33 6.12
N THR A 10 -6.67 11.93 7.38
CA THR A 10 -7.04 12.76 8.53
C THR A 10 -6.19 14.02 8.60
N ASN A 11 -4.90 13.91 8.29
CA ASN A 11 -3.97 15.02 8.20
C ASN A 11 -4.38 15.99 7.09
N LEU A 12 -4.72 15.48 5.89
CA LEU A 12 -5.20 16.30 4.78
C LEU A 12 -6.47 17.07 5.16
N ILE A 13 -7.45 16.41 5.79
CA ILE A 13 -8.67 17.06 6.26
C ILE A 13 -8.35 18.10 7.33
N THR A 14 -7.48 17.77 8.29
CA THR A 14 -7.07 18.72 9.34
C THR A 14 -6.44 19.97 8.73
N SER A 15 -5.58 19.81 7.72
CA SER A 15 -4.96 20.92 7.00
C SER A 15 -5.98 21.77 6.26
N ALA A 16 -6.89 21.15 5.51
CA ALA A 16 -7.95 21.88 4.80
C ALA A 16 -8.81 22.71 5.76
N VAL A 17 -9.21 22.12 6.89
CA VAL A 17 -10.04 22.80 7.89
C VAL A 17 -9.29 23.92 8.61
N ALA A 18 -7.98 23.73 8.87
CA ALA A 18 -7.14 24.77 9.45
C ALA A 18 -7.08 26.00 8.52
N VAL A 19 -6.90 25.78 7.23
CA VAL A 19 -6.89 26.85 6.22
C VAL A 19 -8.23 27.60 6.20
N ASP A 20 -9.35 26.88 6.17
CA ASP A 20 -10.70 27.50 6.15
C ASP A 20 -10.97 28.37 7.39
N HIS A 21 -10.37 28.03 8.54
CA HIS A 21 -10.49 28.78 9.79
C HIS A 21 -9.34 29.76 10.04
N MET A 22 -8.49 30.00 9.04
CA MET A 22 -7.32 30.90 9.14
C MET A 22 -6.36 30.51 10.28
N LEU A 23 -6.27 29.22 10.60
CA LEU A 23 -5.35 28.70 11.59
C LEU A 23 -3.98 28.45 10.95
N SER A 24 -2.96 29.15 11.44
CA SER A 24 -1.58 28.91 11.03
C SER A 24 -1.11 27.54 11.52
N LEU A 25 -0.72 26.67 10.57
CA LEU A 25 0.00 25.43 10.87
C LEU A 25 1.49 25.75 10.86
N VAL A 26 2.20 25.32 11.91
CA VAL A 26 3.64 25.55 12.06
C VAL A 26 4.43 24.82 10.96
N ASP A 27 3.92 23.68 10.50
CA ASP A 27 4.46 22.93 9.36
C ASP A 27 3.30 22.22 8.62
N GLU A 28 2.98 22.69 7.42
CA GLU A 28 1.93 22.10 6.57
C GLU A 28 2.28 20.69 6.07
N THR A 29 3.57 20.32 6.14
CA THR A 29 4.08 19.05 5.62
C THR A 29 4.12 17.93 6.67
N GLN A 30 3.99 18.28 7.97
CA GLN A 30 4.17 17.35 9.10
C GLN A 30 3.03 17.51 10.12
N VAL A 31 1.81 17.08 9.76
CA VAL A 31 0.67 17.13 10.69
C VAL A 31 0.75 15.98 11.72
N THR A 32 1.26 16.30 12.90
CA THR A 32 1.37 15.37 14.04
C THR A 32 0.07 15.26 14.84
N LEU A 33 -0.01 14.30 15.78
CA LEU A 33 -1.14 14.16 16.69
C LEU A 33 -1.41 15.45 17.49
N ASP A 34 -0.36 16.11 17.98
CA ASP A 34 -0.48 17.33 18.75
C ASP A 34 -0.98 18.49 17.90
N ILE A 35 -0.50 18.61 16.66
CA ILE A 35 -1.01 19.60 15.70
C ILE A 35 -2.50 19.35 15.42
N ARG A 36 -2.91 18.10 15.18
CA ARG A 36 -4.33 17.75 15.01
C ARG A 36 -5.16 18.17 16.23
N ASN A 37 -4.71 17.84 17.43
CA ASN A 37 -5.42 18.19 18.67
C ASN A 37 -5.53 19.71 18.87
N ASN A 38 -4.48 20.46 18.55
CA ASN A 38 -4.47 21.92 18.63
C ASN A 38 -5.45 22.56 17.63
N VAL A 39 -5.52 22.05 16.39
CA VAL A 39 -6.50 22.50 15.40
C VAL A 39 -7.91 22.20 15.89
N ILE A 40 -8.20 20.94 16.25
CA ILE A 40 -9.51 20.49 16.73
C ILE A 40 -10.01 21.36 17.89
N ALA A 41 -9.14 21.72 18.84
CA ALA A 41 -9.52 22.53 20.00
C ALA A 41 -10.09 23.91 19.61
N LYS A 42 -9.61 24.48 18.50
CA LYS A 42 -9.96 25.83 18.01
C LYS A 42 -11.14 25.85 17.04
N LEU A 43 -11.66 24.68 16.63
CA LEU A 43 -12.79 24.62 15.72
C LEU A 43 -14.13 24.92 16.42
N PRO A 44 -15.09 25.51 15.71
CA PRO A 44 -16.46 25.62 16.19
C PRO A 44 -17.17 24.25 16.15
N GLU A 45 -18.27 24.16 16.89
CA GLU A 45 -19.21 23.03 16.74
C GLU A 45 -20.10 23.26 15.50
N PRO A 46 -20.50 22.19 14.78
CA PRO A 46 -20.25 20.78 15.08
C PRO A 46 -18.90 20.24 14.55
N GLN A 47 -18.13 20.99 13.74
CA GLN A 47 -16.93 20.44 13.09
C GLN A 47 -15.90 19.92 14.10
N LYS A 48 -15.75 20.60 15.25
CA LYS A 48 -14.89 20.18 16.35
C LYS A 48 -15.19 18.76 16.83
N SER A 49 -16.45 18.47 17.18
CA SER A 49 -16.82 17.15 17.67
C SER A 49 -16.67 16.07 16.60
N GLN A 50 -16.97 16.38 15.34
CA GLN A 50 -16.85 15.42 14.22
C GLN A 50 -15.39 15.14 13.85
N LEU A 51 -14.53 16.15 13.78
CA LEU A 51 -13.10 15.94 13.50
C LEU A 51 -12.41 15.24 14.66
N LYS A 52 -12.84 15.50 15.90
CA LYS A 52 -12.38 14.74 17.08
C LYS A 52 -12.72 13.25 16.96
N LYS A 53 -13.95 12.91 16.53
CA LYS A 53 -14.36 11.51 16.29
C LYS A 53 -13.50 10.85 15.21
N LEU A 54 -13.28 11.53 14.08
CA LEU A 54 -12.40 11.04 13.03
C LEU A 54 -10.98 10.77 13.57
N ASN A 55 -10.38 11.73 14.27
CA ASN A 55 -9.03 11.57 14.84
C ASN A 55 -8.96 10.42 15.87
N SER A 56 -10.00 10.23 16.69
CA SER A 56 -10.08 9.09 17.62
C SER A 56 -10.19 7.74 16.91
N SER A 57 -10.90 7.68 15.78
CA SER A 57 -11.07 6.42 15.01
C SER A 57 -9.75 5.84 14.47
N LEU A 58 -8.68 6.65 14.35
CA LEU A 58 -7.33 6.19 14.00
C LEU A 58 -6.73 5.21 15.03
N ASN A 59 -7.26 5.18 16.25
CA ASN A 59 -6.85 4.27 17.33
C ASN A 59 -7.84 3.11 17.53
N SER A 60 -8.90 3.05 16.74
CA SER A 60 -9.86 1.95 16.80
C SER A 60 -9.24 0.65 16.29
N LYS A 61 -9.95 -0.46 16.50
CA LYS A 61 -9.61 -1.77 15.91
C LYS A 61 -10.38 -2.03 14.60
N ASN A 62 -11.30 -1.14 14.23
CA ASN A 62 -12.25 -1.34 13.15
C ASN A 62 -12.12 -0.25 12.10
N LEU A 63 -11.95 -0.64 10.84
CA LEU A 63 -11.87 0.30 9.73
C LEU A 63 -13.23 0.96 9.43
N GLU A 64 -14.34 0.28 9.73
CA GLU A 64 -15.69 0.81 9.51
C GLU A 64 -15.92 2.09 10.32
N ASP A 65 -15.51 2.12 11.59
CA ASP A 65 -15.63 3.29 12.47
C ASP A 65 -14.93 4.53 11.87
N PHE A 66 -13.80 4.32 11.19
CA PHE A 66 -13.08 5.37 10.47
C PHE A 66 -13.86 5.84 9.25
N HIS A 67 -14.39 4.92 8.44
CA HIS A 67 -15.18 5.26 7.25
C HIS A 67 -16.47 6.01 7.59
N GLU A 68 -17.20 5.58 8.62
CA GLU A 68 -18.39 6.27 9.11
C GLU A 68 -18.03 7.69 9.56
N SER A 69 -16.99 7.83 10.40
CA SER A 69 -16.54 9.14 10.87
C SER A 69 -16.09 10.06 9.73
N LEU A 70 -15.40 9.51 8.73
CA LEU A 70 -14.94 10.22 7.54
C LEU A 70 -16.12 10.72 6.70
N ASN A 71 -17.12 9.87 6.45
CA ASN A 71 -18.31 10.25 5.70
C ASN A 71 -19.10 11.36 6.41
N VAL A 72 -19.22 11.28 7.74
CA VAL A 72 -19.92 12.31 8.53
C VAL A 72 -19.18 13.65 8.45
N ILE A 73 -17.87 13.71 8.70
CA ILE A 73 -17.14 15.00 8.66
C ILE A 73 -17.11 15.60 7.24
N CYS A 74 -17.04 14.79 6.20
CA CYS A 74 -17.07 15.26 4.82
C CYS A 74 -18.47 15.69 4.34
N SER A 75 -19.53 15.40 5.09
CA SER A 75 -20.90 15.73 4.69
C SER A 75 -21.11 17.24 4.43
N PRO A 76 -22.14 17.59 3.62
CA PRO A 76 -22.51 18.98 3.34
C PRO A 76 -22.76 19.84 4.58
N GLU A 77 -23.22 19.23 5.68
CA GLU A 77 -23.52 19.92 6.94
C GLU A 77 -22.27 20.30 7.74
N ASN A 78 -21.12 19.68 7.43
CA ASN A 78 -19.87 19.87 8.15
C ASN A 78 -18.82 20.60 7.30
N LEU A 79 -18.08 19.86 6.46
CA LEU A 79 -17.01 20.43 5.62
C LEU A 79 -17.41 20.63 4.16
N GLY A 80 -18.53 20.07 3.71
CA GLY A 80 -18.92 20.15 2.30
C GLY A 80 -17.96 19.47 1.33
N ILE A 81 -17.14 18.53 1.82
CA ILE A 81 -16.17 17.79 1.00
C ILE A 81 -16.88 16.64 0.31
N LEU A 82 -17.11 16.78 -0.99
CA LEU A 82 -17.79 15.74 -1.75
C LEU A 82 -16.85 14.57 -2.08
N LEU A 83 -16.97 13.48 -1.31
CA LEU A 83 -16.28 12.22 -1.59
C LEU A 83 -16.90 11.56 -2.84
N ARG A 84 -16.21 11.66 -3.98
CA ARG A 84 -16.61 11.00 -5.23
C ARG A 84 -15.73 9.81 -5.51
N LYS A 85 -16.36 8.71 -5.93
CA LYS A 85 -15.61 7.65 -6.61
C LYS A 85 -15.07 8.21 -7.93
N PRO A 86 -13.81 7.95 -8.27
CA PRO A 86 -13.30 8.30 -9.58
C PRO A 86 -14.17 7.62 -10.65
N ASP A 87 -14.34 8.28 -11.79
CA ASP A 87 -14.94 7.62 -12.94
C ASP A 87 -14.01 6.50 -13.46
N ARG A 88 -14.55 5.61 -14.30
CA ARG A 88 -13.81 4.46 -14.82
C ARG A 88 -12.54 4.85 -15.60
N LYS A 89 -12.52 6.04 -16.22
CA LYS A 89 -11.35 6.52 -16.97
C LYS A 89 -10.25 6.94 -16.00
N LYS A 90 -10.60 7.70 -14.96
CA LYS A 90 -9.69 8.15 -13.92
C LYS A 90 -9.18 6.98 -13.07
N GLU A 91 -10.02 6.01 -12.75
CA GLU A 91 -9.62 4.79 -12.06
C GLU A 91 -8.57 4.00 -12.87
N ARG A 92 -8.81 3.81 -14.18
CA ARG A 92 -7.84 3.17 -15.07
C ARG A 92 -6.52 3.96 -15.15
N GLN A 93 -6.59 5.29 -15.21
CA GLN A 93 -5.42 6.15 -15.22
C GLN A 93 -4.61 6.00 -13.92
N LEU A 94 -5.26 6.08 -12.77
CA LEU A 94 -4.62 5.91 -11.46
C LEU A 94 -3.96 4.54 -11.31
N LEU A 95 -4.60 3.48 -11.79
CA LEU A 95 -4.00 2.15 -11.82
C LEU A 95 -2.74 2.12 -12.69
N GLN A 96 -2.77 2.74 -13.87
CA GLN A 96 -1.60 2.78 -14.75
C GLN A 96 -0.45 3.59 -14.14
N GLU A 97 -0.75 4.77 -13.59
CA GLU A 97 0.23 5.63 -12.91
C GLU A 97 0.87 4.92 -11.72
N HIS A 98 0.05 4.33 -10.82
CA HIS A 98 0.55 3.57 -9.67
C HIS A 98 1.45 2.41 -10.10
N ARG A 99 1.07 1.66 -11.15
CA ARG A 99 1.90 0.57 -11.66
C ARG A 99 3.24 1.09 -12.21
N GLN A 100 3.24 2.23 -12.91
CA GLN A 100 4.48 2.84 -13.40
C GLN A 100 5.39 3.30 -12.27
N THR A 101 4.83 3.87 -11.20
CA THR A 101 5.59 4.22 -9.99
C THR A 101 6.23 2.98 -9.37
N LEU A 102 5.47 1.90 -9.15
CA LEU A 102 6.02 0.65 -8.60
C LEU A 102 7.11 0.05 -9.48
N ILE A 103 6.97 0.11 -10.82
CA ILE A 103 7.99 -0.38 -11.75
C ILE A 103 9.26 0.47 -11.66
N ALA A 104 9.13 1.80 -11.54
CA ALA A 104 10.27 2.69 -11.37
C ALA A 104 10.99 2.42 -10.05
N GLU A 105 10.25 2.26 -8.95
CA GLU A 105 10.79 1.88 -7.64
C GLU A 105 11.51 0.54 -7.72
N LEU A 106 10.87 -0.50 -8.28
CA LEU A 106 11.47 -1.83 -8.44
C LEU A 106 12.74 -1.79 -9.30
N SER A 107 12.79 -0.92 -10.31
CA SER A 107 13.97 -0.82 -11.17
C SER A 107 15.20 -0.31 -10.41
N ALA A 108 14.99 0.65 -9.49
CA ALA A 108 16.04 1.26 -8.67
C ALA A 108 16.30 0.51 -7.34
N GLU A 109 15.53 -0.54 -7.05
CA GLU A 109 15.64 -1.29 -5.80
C GLU A 109 16.72 -2.38 -5.87
N ASP A 110 17.59 -2.40 -4.86
CA ASP A 110 18.67 -3.38 -4.72
C ASP A 110 18.44 -4.32 -3.52
N ASP A 111 17.61 -3.92 -2.54
CA ASP A 111 17.24 -4.76 -1.42
C ASP A 111 16.33 -5.92 -1.88
N PRO A 112 16.74 -7.19 -1.72
CA PRO A 112 15.95 -8.33 -2.19
C PRO A 112 14.56 -8.40 -1.56
N ALA A 113 14.43 -8.10 -0.26
CA ALA A 113 13.16 -8.17 0.44
C ALA A 113 12.15 -7.14 -0.10
N ASN A 114 12.60 -5.89 -0.28
CA ASN A 114 11.77 -4.84 -0.85
C ASN A 114 11.47 -5.07 -2.34
N ALA A 115 12.45 -5.56 -3.11
CA ALA A 115 12.24 -5.91 -4.51
C ALA A 115 11.16 -6.99 -4.68
N LEU A 116 11.16 -8.02 -3.83
CA LEU A 116 10.11 -9.05 -3.82
C LEU A 116 8.75 -8.46 -3.48
N HIS A 117 8.70 -7.57 -2.48
CA HIS A 117 7.46 -6.90 -2.09
C HIS A 117 6.88 -6.08 -3.26
N LEU A 118 7.68 -5.23 -3.89
CA LEU A 118 7.28 -4.42 -5.05
C LEU A 118 6.84 -5.29 -6.23
N ALA A 119 7.60 -6.34 -6.56
CA ALA A 119 7.28 -7.27 -7.65
C ALA A 119 5.91 -7.93 -7.45
N VAL A 120 5.62 -8.39 -6.24
CA VAL A 120 4.36 -9.04 -5.90
C VAL A 120 3.17 -8.06 -5.96
N LEU A 121 3.36 -6.80 -5.55
CA LEU A 121 2.34 -5.75 -5.71
C LEU A 121 2.04 -5.46 -7.19
N ILE A 122 3.08 -5.38 -8.04
CA ILE A 122 2.93 -5.17 -9.49
C ILE A 122 2.17 -6.33 -10.13
N LEU A 123 2.53 -7.58 -9.79
CA LEU A 123 1.89 -8.78 -10.33
C LEU A 123 0.43 -8.86 -9.90
N PHE A 124 0.14 -8.65 -8.61
CA PHE A 124 -1.23 -8.63 -8.11
C PHE A 124 -2.07 -7.59 -8.87
N GLN A 125 -1.55 -6.37 -9.01
CA GLN A 125 -2.24 -5.31 -9.72
C GLN A 125 -2.44 -5.65 -11.20
N THR A 126 -1.47 -6.33 -11.82
CA THR A 126 -1.55 -6.76 -13.23
C THR A 126 -2.72 -7.73 -13.45
N PHE A 127 -2.90 -8.72 -12.57
CA PHE A 127 -3.95 -9.74 -12.76
C PHE A 127 -5.33 -9.30 -12.28
N THR A 128 -5.41 -8.48 -11.23
CA THR A 128 -6.68 -8.10 -10.60
C THR A 128 -7.22 -6.75 -11.06
N ASN A 129 -6.39 -5.93 -11.73
CA ASN A 129 -6.67 -4.52 -12.01
C ASN A 129 -7.07 -3.73 -10.73
N THR A 130 -6.52 -4.12 -9.58
CA THR A 130 -6.75 -3.48 -8.29
C THR A 130 -5.41 -3.33 -7.58
N PHE A 131 -5.12 -2.15 -7.03
CA PHE A 131 -3.95 -2.00 -6.16
C PHE A 131 -4.30 -2.46 -4.75
N ILE A 132 -3.32 -3.05 -4.06
CA ILE A 132 -3.45 -3.44 -2.66
C ILE A 132 -2.38 -2.78 -1.84
N HIS A 133 -2.73 -2.41 -0.62
CA HIS A 133 -1.77 -1.96 0.38
C HIS A 133 -1.48 -3.12 1.34
N ALA A 134 -0.43 -3.88 1.06
CA ALA A 134 -0.06 -5.07 1.84
C ALA A 134 1.30 -4.88 2.53
N PRO A 135 1.43 -5.20 3.84
CA PRO A 135 2.74 -5.25 4.49
C PRO A 135 3.56 -6.46 4.01
N GLY A 136 4.88 -6.43 4.15
CA GLY A 136 5.79 -7.50 3.72
C GLY A 136 5.40 -8.91 4.23
N ARG A 137 4.87 -9.02 5.46
CA ARG A 137 4.35 -10.29 6.01
C ARG A 137 3.20 -10.94 5.22
N CYS A 138 2.53 -10.18 4.35
CA CYS A 138 1.46 -10.68 3.49
C CYS A 138 1.98 -11.20 2.15
N VAL A 139 3.26 -10.98 1.81
CA VAL A 139 3.88 -11.41 0.55
C VAL A 139 3.67 -12.91 0.27
N PRO A 140 3.90 -13.85 1.22
CA PRO A 140 3.71 -15.27 0.96
C PRO A 140 2.29 -15.61 0.49
N ARG A 141 1.29 -15.02 1.15
CA ARG A 141 -0.12 -15.24 0.82
C ARG A 141 -0.48 -14.67 -0.56
N ILE A 142 0.15 -13.57 -0.97
CA ILE A 142 -0.07 -13.01 -2.30
C ILE A 142 0.59 -13.90 -3.36
N ILE A 143 1.78 -14.45 -3.09
CA ILE A 143 2.45 -15.40 -3.99
C ILE A 143 1.60 -16.67 -4.18
N GLU A 144 1.02 -17.22 -3.11
CA GLU A 144 0.06 -18.32 -3.20
C GLU A 144 -1.15 -17.96 -4.08
N PHE A 145 -1.72 -16.76 -3.88
CA PHE A 145 -2.83 -16.28 -4.73
C PHE A 145 -2.45 -16.17 -6.21
N LEU A 146 -1.19 -15.83 -6.52
CA LEU A 146 -0.70 -15.64 -7.89
C LEU A 146 -0.48 -16.95 -8.66
N GLU A 147 -0.45 -18.11 -7.99
CA GLU A 147 -0.23 -19.43 -8.59
C GLU A 147 -1.19 -19.70 -9.75
N ASP A 148 -2.48 -19.41 -9.56
CA ASP A 148 -3.54 -19.64 -10.55
C ASP A 148 -3.45 -18.72 -11.78
N TYR A 149 -2.76 -17.58 -11.65
CA TYR A 149 -2.73 -16.53 -12.68
C TYR A 149 -1.46 -16.59 -13.54
N MET A 150 -0.36 -17.09 -12.97
CA MET A 150 0.96 -17.05 -13.58
C MET A 150 1.31 -18.32 -14.37
N VAL A 151 2.46 -18.28 -15.04
CA VAL A 151 3.11 -19.48 -15.59
C VAL A 151 3.87 -20.15 -14.44
N THR A 152 3.79 -21.49 -14.35
CA THR A 152 4.39 -22.28 -13.26
C THR A 152 5.85 -21.94 -13.02
N SER A 153 6.67 -21.83 -14.07
CA SER A 153 8.10 -21.49 -13.95
C SER A 153 8.36 -20.12 -13.31
N SER A 154 7.53 -19.11 -13.63
CA SER A 154 7.64 -17.77 -13.05
C SER A 154 7.20 -17.76 -11.60
N TRP A 155 6.15 -18.53 -11.26
CA TRP A 155 5.69 -18.67 -9.90
C TRP A 155 6.70 -19.42 -9.01
N GLU A 156 7.30 -20.49 -9.51
CA GLU A 156 8.38 -21.21 -8.82
C GLU A 156 9.58 -20.29 -8.54
N THR A 157 9.91 -19.39 -9.47
CA THR A 157 10.96 -18.38 -9.24
C THR A 157 10.60 -17.43 -8.10
N LEU A 158 9.35 -16.95 -8.02
CA LEU A 158 8.90 -16.11 -6.91
C LEU A 158 8.99 -16.84 -5.57
N ARG A 159 8.58 -18.11 -5.55
CA ARG A 159 8.60 -18.93 -4.36
C ARG A 159 10.03 -19.20 -3.88
N GLN A 160 10.93 -19.54 -4.81
CA GLN A 160 12.36 -19.71 -4.51
C GLN A 160 12.96 -18.42 -3.95
N PHE A 161 12.64 -17.28 -4.57
CA PHE A 161 13.12 -15.98 -4.11
C PHE A 161 12.60 -15.65 -2.70
N GLN A 162 11.31 -15.92 -2.43
CA GLN A 162 10.71 -15.75 -1.11
C GLN A 162 11.41 -16.60 -0.05
N ASP A 163 11.67 -17.88 -0.34
CA ASP A 163 12.33 -18.78 0.61
C ASP A 163 13.74 -18.29 0.95
N LEU A 164 14.49 -17.79 -0.03
CA LEU A 164 15.82 -17.20 0.17
C LEU A 164 15.76 -15.90 0.98
N VAL A 165 14.82 -15.00 0.68
CA VAL A 165 14.63 -13.76 1.47
C VAL A 165 14.30 -14.07 2.93
N ILE A 166 13.45 -15.07 3.19
CA ILE A 166 13.09 -15.45 4.56
C ILE A 166 14.30 -16.01 5.33
N LYS A 167 15.21 -16.70 4.64
CA LYS A 167 16.44 -17.21 5.25
C LYS A 167 17.46 -16.11 5.52
N ASP A 168 17.73 -15.25 4.55
CA ASP A 168 18.61 -14.07 4.69
C ASP A 168 18.14 -13.15 5.84
N MET A 169 16.82 -12.95 5.96
CA MET A 169 16.26 -12.19 7.09
C MET A 169 16.43 -12.89 8.45
N LYS A 170 16.58 -14.21 8.49
CA LYS A 170 16.79 -14.97 9.74
C LYS A 170 18.25 -15.04 10.12
N SER A 171 19.16 -15.21 9.17
CA SER A 171 20.61 -15.26 9.41
C SER A 171 21.14 -13.96 10.00
N HIS A 172 20.62 -12.80 9.56
CA HIS A 172 20.92 -11.50 10.17
C HIS A 172 20.52 -11.37 11.65
N ASN A 173 19.77 -12.33 12.21
CA ASN A 173 19.36 -12.34 13.63
C ASN A 173 20.11 -13.38 14.50
N GLU A 174 20.92 -14.27 13.92
CA GLU A 174 21.61 -15.35 14.65
C GLU A 174 23.13 -15.29 14.38
N ASP A 175 23.92 -14.93 15.40
CA ASP A 175 25.36 -14.68 15.29
C ASP A 175 26.20 -15.99 15.33
N GLU A 176 27.19 -16.07 14.43
CA GLU A 176 28.50 -16.76 14.51
C GLU A 176 28.80 -18.01 13.63
N ASP A 177 27.85 -18.84 13.17
CA ASP A 177 28.17 -20.02 12.30
C ASP A 177 27.66 -19.91 10.85
N GLU A 178 26.96 -18.83 10.47
CA GLU A 178 26.23 -18.72 9.19
C GLU A 178 26.89 -17.87 8.09
N GLU A 179 28.01 -17.17 8.34
CA GLU A 179 28.61 -16.21 7.38
C GLU A 179 28.87 -16.78 5.97
N ILE A 180 29.33 -18.05 5.88
CA ILE A 180 29.63 -18.69 4.58
C ILE A 180 28.33 -19.04 3.83
N THR A 181 27.30 -19.44 4.57
CA THR A 181 25.99 -19.81 4.00
C THR A 181 25.23 -18.56 3.57
N GLU A 182 25.28 -17.52 4.38
CA GLU A 182 24.71 -16.19 4.11
C GLU A 182 25.32 -15.56 2.86
N SER A 183 26.65 -15.62 2.70
CA SER A 183 27.34 -15.13 1.50
C SER A 183 26.88 -15.85 0.23
N ASN A 184 26.64 -17.16 0.29
CA ASN A 184 26.16 -17.94 -0.86
C ASN A 184 24.67 -17.65 -1.17
N GLU A 185 23.82 -17.55 -0.16
CA GLU A 185 22.39 -17.27 -0.35
C GLU A 185 22.14 -15.87 -0.91
N ARG A 186 22.91 -14.89 -0.44
CA ARG A 186 22.85 -13.51 -0.96
C ARG A 186 23.35 -13.40 -2.41
N ALA A 187 24.41 -14.13 -2.77
CA ALA A 187 24.86 -14.19 -4.16
C ALA A 187 23.76 -14.77 -5.10
N VAL A 188 23.04 -15.80 -4.66
CA VAL A 188 21.92 -16.36 -5.42
C VAL A 188 20.76 -15.36 -5.53
N LEU A 189 20.46 -14.60 -4.47
CA LEU A 189 19.45 -13.53 -4.52
C LEU A 189 19.82 -12.45 -5.55
N GLU A 190 21.08 -12.02 -5.60
CA GLU A 190 21.58 -11.05 -6.57
C GLU A 190 21.48 -11.58 -8.02
N GLU A 191 21.73 -12.87 -8.24
CA GLU A 191 21.55 -13.50 -9.57
C GLU A 191 20.08 -13.63 -9.98
N LEU A 192 19.18 -13.85 -9.03
CA LEU A 192 17.74 -13.99 -9.29
C LEU A 192 17.03 -12.63 -9.37
N LEU A 193 17.59 -11.57 -8.81
CA LEU A 193 16.98 -10.24 -8.76
C LEU A 193 16.62 -9.70 -10.17
N PRO A 194 17.50 -9.76 -11.19
CA PRO A 194 17.12 -9.37 -12.55
C PRO A 194 15.94 -10.18 -13.10
N LYS A 195 15.91 -11.50 -12.84
CA LYS A 195 14.82 -12.38 -13.29
C LYS A 195 13.50 -12.02 -12.60
N LEU A 196 13.54 -11.69 -11.31
CA LEU A 196 12.37 -11.21 -10.56
C LEU A 196 11.82 -9.91 -11.17
N LYS A 197 12.69 -8.94 -11.45
CA LYS A 197 12.32 -7.66 -12.08
C LYS A 197 11.68 -7.90 -13.46
N ASP A 198 12.28 -8.77 -14.26
CA ASP A 198 11.75 -9.13 -15.58
C ASP A 198 10.38 -9.80 -15.50
N ILE A 199 10.19 -10.76 -14.57
CA ILE A 199 8.89 -11.41 -14.35
C ILE A 199 7.82 -10.37 -13.99
N ALA A 200 8.11 -9.45 -13.07
CA ALA A 200 7.15 -8.43 -12.63
C ALA A 200 6.72 -7.50 -13.78
N VAL A 201 7.66 -7.12 -14.66
CA VAL A 201 7.40 -6.15 -15.74
C VAL A 201 6.82 -6.83 -17.00
N ALA A 202 7.36 -7.97 -17.40
CA ALA A 202 6.99 -8.64 -18.65
C ALA A 202 5.67 -9.41 -18.56
N THR A 203 5.22 -9.74 -17.34
CA THR A 203 3.97 -10.47 -17.13
C THR A 203 2.77 -9.67 -17.65
N LYS A 204 1.97 -10.34 -18.48
CA LYS A 204 0.70 -9.84 -18.99
C LYS A 204 -0.44 -10.66 -18.39
N PRO A 205 -1.62 -10.06 -18.18
CA PRO A 205 -2.79 -10.82 -17.75
C PRO A 205 -3.07 -11.92 -18.78
N LYS A 206 -3.30 -13.16 -18.33
CA LYS A 206 -3.96 -14.15 -19.20
C LYS A 206 -5.33 -13.57 -19.54
N GLU A 207 -5.67 -13.51 -20.84
CA GLU A 207 -7.06 -13.22 -21.21
C GLU A 207 -7.94 -14.25 -20.49
N LYS A 208 -8.92 -13.77 -19.69
CA LYS A 208 -9.95 -14.66 -19.17
C LYS A 208 -10.51 -15.40 -20.37
N GLN A 209 -10.33 -16.72 -20.44
CA GLN A 209 -11.16 -17.54 -21.31
C GLN A 209 -12.59 -17.34 -20.81
N THR A 210 -13.31 -16.47 -21.49
CA THR A 210 -14.77 -16.40 -21.43
C THR A 210 -15.21 -17.80 -21.77
N LYS A 211 -15.63 -18.58 -20.76
CA LYS A 211 -16.46 -19.75 -21.02
C LYS A 211 -17.72 -19.19 -21.66
N GLU A 212 -17.77 -19.23 -22.98
CA GLU A 212 -19.01 -19.12 -23.73
C GLU A 212 -19.95 -20.16 -23.16
N SER A 213 -20.88 -19.71 -22.33
CA SER A 213 -22.13 -20.43 -22.10
C SER A 213 -22.87 -20.40 -23.43
N SER A 214 -22.67 -21.43 -24.25
CA SER A 214 -23.52 -21.70 -25.40
C SER A 214 -24.92 -22.12 -24.91
N PRO A 215 -25.97 -21.74 -25.67
CA PRO A 215 -27.38 -21.85 -25.30
C PRO A 215 -27.91 -23.28 -25.20
#